data_AF-A0AAE3U811-F1
#
_entry.id   AF-A0AAE3U811-F1
#
_cell.length_a   1.000
_cell.length_b   1.000
_cell.length_c   1.000
_cell.angle_alpha   90.00
_cell.angle_beta   90.00
_cell.angle_gamma   90.00
#
_symmetry.space_group_name_H-M   'P 1'
#
loop_
_entity.id
_entity.type
_entity.pdbx_description
1 polymer ?
#
loop_
_entity_poly.entity_id
_entity_poly.type
_entity_poly.pdbx_seq_one_letter_code
_entity_poly.pdbx_strand_id
1 'polypeptide(L)'
;MSRFLPICCLCILICFTQCGLKKVIGDILGTANNVTTQVTSVIDNAIGDLSSESANWREILQKAINDLPKDVQSTIRTEMTDLLNRAIAASGSEIRCDADFFRNRLIQGLQNIKAQLLGNQPPPLEPQLCTVIPLAIDMELDPSRRNKIEFYGYDFDKAKIKVLLENGGALTDISSFMDQPTHYHMTLNLGGNGVNLTGASTRIILQWNDRNISSIGILQKTTPICEVKTSTNISISPISFMPPRVGSGDKEFDGNGPDIYCTVKLLNLGNHVDAVIYMSAKETEDDWTEARGTQQSTIYQADPGWQITEIVGPVESSYSYRDNDHELDKFAGTGPVQTYTFMGDGKGDDVGSNTNVTVKLNALRVTLKQTGNCVTDVAIKNALKFKLLTPNRLNHIRQINPRLITPTQ
;
A
#
# COMPACT_ATOMS: atom_id res chain seq x y z
N MET A 1 -89.34 66.90 -18.29
CA MET A 1 -88.06 67.52 -18.69
C MET A 1 -87.42 66.58 -19.70
N SER A 2 -87.65 66.78 -21.01
CA SER A 2 -86.81 67.57 -21.94
C SER A 2 -85.37 67.01 -22.05
N ARG A 3 -84.75 66.76 -23.21
CA ARG A 3 -85.07 66.95 -24.64
C ARG A 3 -83.86 66.36 -25.45
N PHE A 4 -84.14 65.75 -26.61
CA PHE A 4 -83.40 65.74 -27.91
C PHE A 4 -82.01 65.05 -28.13
N LEU A 5 -82.04 64.16 -29.14
CA LEU A 5 -81.05 63.60 -30.13
C LEU A 5 -80.18 64.68 -30.87
N PRO A 6 -79.27 64.41 -31.87
CA PRO A 6 -78.56 63.19 -32.38
C PRO A 6 -77.14 63.36 -33.07
N ILE A 7 -76.59 62.26 -33.63
CA ILE A 7 -75.94 62.08 -34.99
C ILE A 7 -74.40 62.24 -35.24
N CYS A 8 -73.85 61.12 -35.78
CA CYS A 8 -72.87 60.91 -36.87
C CYS A 8 -71.33 61.00 -36.77
N CYS A 9 -70.74 59.89 -37.26
CA CYS A 9 -69.63 59.75 -38.22
C CYS A 9 -68.20 60.14 -37.82
N LEU A 10 -67.33 59.14 -37.66
CA LEU A 10 -66.37 58.79 -38.71
C LEU A 10 -65.76 57.39 -38.48
N CYS A 11 -66.40 56.37 -39.06
CA CYS A 11 -65.76 55.06 -39.25
C CYS A 11 -64.73 55.19 -40.38
N ILE A 12 -63.45 55.31 -40.05
CA ILE A 12 -62.38 54.96 -41.00
C ILE A 12 -62.26 53.44 -40.98
N LEU A 13 -62.93 52.81 -41.94
CA LEU A 13 -62.64 51.45 -42.38
C LEU A 13 -61.17 51.40 -42.83
N ILE A 14 -60.32 50.76 -42.03
CA ILE A 14 -59.18 50.03 -42.59
C ILE A 14 -59.49 48.55 -42.41
N CYS A 15 -60.07 47.97 -43.46
CA CYS A 15 -60.15 46.54 -43.66
C CYS A 15 -58.72 45.98 -43.83
N PHE A 16 -57.99 45.75 -42.73
CA PHE A 16 -56.93 44.75 -42.74
C PHE A 16 -57.58 43.39 -42.60
N THR A 17 -57.60 42.67 -43.72
CA THR A 17 -58.12 41.32 -43.86
C THR A 17 -57.54 40.41 -42.76
N GLN A 18 -58.42 39.73 -42.01
CA GLN A 18 -58.05 38.68 -41.03
C GLN A 18 -57.26 37.51 -41.66
N CYS A 19 -57.21 37.42 -42.99
CA CYS A 19 -56.37 36.46 -43.72
C CYS A 19 -54.92 36.94 -43.88
N GLY A 20 -54.67 38.26 -43.94
CA GLY A 20 -53.33 38.84 -44.06
C GLY A 20 -52.55 38.77 -42.75
N LEU A 21 -53.19 39.09 -41.62
CA LEU A 21 -52.52 39.07 -40.31
C LEU A 21 -52.23 37.62 -39.83
N LYS A 22 -53.11 36.65 -40.10
CA LYS A 22 -52.83 35.23 -39.80
C LYS A 22 -51.75 34.64 -40.69
N LYS A 23 -51.68 35.04 -41.96
CA LYS A 23 -50.61 34.63 -42.87
C LYS A 23 -49.28 35.29 -42.51
N VAL A 24 -49.27 36.57 -42.16
CA VAL A 24 -48.07 37.29 -41.70
C VAL A 24 -47.61 36.78 -40.33
N ILE A 25 -48.51 36.52 -39.38
CA ILE A 25 -48.15 35.91 -38.08
C ILE A 25 -47.72 34.44 -38.26
N GLY A 26 -48.36 33.69 -39.15
CA GLY A 26 -47.99 32.31 -39.50
C GLY A 26 -46.66 32.21 -40.25
N ASP A 27 -46.37 33.15 -41.14
CA ASP A 27 -45.10 33.28 -41.85
C ASP A 27 -44.02 33.78 -40.87
N ILE A 28 -44.29 34.75 -39.99
CA ILE A 28 -43.33 35.20 -38.96
C ILE A 28 -43.02 34.08 -37.95
N LEU A 29 -44.03 33.36 -37.46
CA LEU A 29 -43.84 32.21 -36.55
C LEU A 29 -43.19 31.03 -37.27
N GLY A 30 -43.51 30.81 -38.55
CA GLY A 30 -42.91 29.78 -39.40
C GLY A 30 -41.44 30.06 -39.72
N THR A 31 -41.10 31.31 -40.04
CA THR A 31 -39.72 31.79 -40.24
C THR A 31 -38.95 31.77 -38.92
N ALA A 32 -39.54 32.19 -37.79
CA ALA A 32 -38.88 32.13 -36.48
C ALA A 32 -38.59 30.68 -36.03
N ASN A 33 -39.53 29.75 -36.25
CA ASN A 33 -39.31 28.32 -35.99
C ASN A 33 -38.26 27.72 -36.94
N ASN A 34 -38.21 28.16 -38.20
CA ASN A 34 -37.20 27.72 -39.16
C ASN A 34 -35.80 28.21 -38.77
N VAL A 35 -35.64 29.50 -38.42
CA VAL A 35 -34.36 30.07 -37.97
C VAL A 35 -33.89 29.39 -36.67
N THR A 36 -34.78 29.17 -35.70
CA THR A 36 -34.43 28.45 -34.46
C THR A 36 -33.94 27.03 -34.76
N THR A 37 -34.63 26.31 -35.64
CA THR A 37 -34.24 24.95 -36.06
C THR A 37 -32.88 24.92 -36.75
N GLN A 38 -32.61 25.89 -37.62
CA GLN A 38 -31.32 26.03 -38.31
C GLN A 38 -30.19 26.32 -37.32
N VAL A 39 -30.38 27.26 -36.38
CA VAL A 39 -29.39 27.57 -35.34
C VAL A 39 -29.12 26.36 -34.46
N THR A 40 -30.16 25.63 -34.02
CA THR A 40 -29.95 24.42 -33.23
C THR A 40 -29.19 23.34 -33.99
N SER A 41 -29.41 23.20 -35.30
CA SER A 41 -28.68 22.26 -36.15
C SER A 41 -27.20 22.63 -36.27
N VAL A 42 -26.86 23.92 -36.43
CA VAL A 42 -25.48 24.39 -36.44
C VAL A 42 -24.79 24.11 -35.10
N ILE A 43 -25.47 24.36 -33.98
CA ILE A 43 -24.95 24.06 -32.64
C ILE A 43 -24.76 22.54 -32.46
N ASP A 44 -25.71 21.72 -32.89
CA ASP A 44 -25.62 20.26 -32.76
C ASP A 44 -24.48 19.66 -33.59
N ASN A 45 -24.28 20.17 -34.81
CA ASN A 45 -23.13 19.78 -35.63
C ASN A 45 -21.81 20.17 -34.96
N ALA A 46 -21.71 21.38 -34.41
CA ALA A 46 -20.52 21.82 -33.70
C ALA A 46 -20.23 20.97 -32.45
N ILE A 47 -21.26 20.59 -31.69
CA ILE A 47 -21.13 19.65 -30.56
C ILE A 47 -20.64 18.28 -31.06
N GLY A 48 -21.17 17.79 -32.18
CA GLY A 48 -20.76 16.54 -32.82
C GLY A 48 -19.30 16.56 -33.26
N ASP A 49 -18.89 17.61 -33.98
CA ASP A 49 -17.53 17.80 -34.49
C ASP A 49 -16.51 17.93 -33.34
N LEU A 50 -16.84 18.73 -32.31
CA LEU A 50 -16.03 18.82 -31.10
C LEU A 50 -15.94 17.45 -30.40
N SER A 51 -17.01 16.65 -30.45
CA SER A 51 -17.00 15.31 -29.86
C SER A 51 -16.06 14.35 -30.59
N SER A 52 -15.80 14.52 -31.88
CA SER A 52 -14.87 13.72 -32.68
C SER A 52 -13.43 14.26 -32.73
N GLU A 53 -13.23 15.58 -32.61
CA GLU A 53 -11.92 16.22 -32.80
C GLU A 53 -11.60 17.25 -31.70
N SER A 54 -10.76 16.88 -30.72
CA SER A 54 -10.43 17.76 -29.59
C SER A 54 -9.36 18.81 -29.89
N ALA A 55 -8.47 18.56 -30.85
CA ALA A 55 -7.36 19.46 -31.16
C ALA A 55 -7.76 20.69 -32.00
N ASN A 56 -8.81 20.57 -32.83
CA ASN A 56 -9.22 21.59 -33.80
C ASN A 56 -10.36 22.49 -33.29
N TRP A 57 -10.58 22.52 -31.98
CA TRP A 57 -11.73 23.18 -31.35
C TRP A 57 -11.95 24.64 -31.79
N ARG A 58 -10.87 25.39 -32.04
CA ARG A 58 -10.92 26.78 -32.48
C ARG A 58 -11.51 26.90 -33.87
N GLU A 59 -11.10 26.04 -34.79
CA GLU A 59 -11.57 26.03 -36.17
C GLU A 59 -13.03 25.56 -36.23
N ILE A 60 -13.38 24.51 -35.47
CA ILE A 60 -14.75 24.01 -35.38
C ILE A 60 -15.71 25.09 -34.90
N LEU A 61 -15.36 25.82 -33.83
CA LEU A 61 -16.22 26.87 -33.30
C LEU A 61 -16.29 28.10 -34.21
N GLN A 62 -15.17 28.47 -34.87
CA GLN A 62 -15.17 29.55 -35.86
C GLN A 62 -16.04 29.21 -37.07
N LYS A 63 -16.00 27.96 -37.54
CA LYS A 63 -16.88 27.45 -38.60
C LYS A 63 -18.34 27.51 -38.18
N ALA A 64 -18.67 27.06 -36.97
CA ALA A 64 -20.04 27.12 -36.44
C ALA A 64 -20.58 28.57 -36.39
N ILE A 65 -19.76 29.55 -35.98
CA ILE A 65 -20.13 30.98 -35.98
C ILE A 65 -20.43 31.48 -37.41
N ASN A 66 -19.65 31.04 -38.38
CA ASN A 66 -19.80 31.44 -39.78
C ASN A 66 -21.02 30.78 -40.46
N ASP A 67 -21.35 29.56 -40.05
CA ASP A 67 -22.49 28.79 -40.58
C ASP A 67 -23.85 29.24 -40.00
N LEU A 68 -23.87 30.12 -39.00
CA LEU A 68 -25.10 30.72 -38.48
C LEU A 68 -25.83 31.52 -39.58
N PRO A 69 -27.14 31.34 -39.78
CA PRO A 69 -27.92 32.11 -40.75
C PRO A 69 -27.74 33.63 -40.56
N LYS A 70 -27.74 34.39 -41.67
CA LYS A 70 -27.51 35.85 -41.66
C LYS A 70 -28.57 36.62 -40.86
N ASP A 71 -29.74 36.02 -40.73
CA ASP A 71 -30.95 36.57 -40.15
C ASP A 71 -31.05 36.27 -38.63
N VAL A 72 -30.07 35.53 -38.07
CA VAL A 72 -29.97 35.25 -36.63
C VAL A 72 -29.70 36.53 -35.85
N GLN A 73 -30.34 36.68 -34.70
CA GLN A 73 -30.08 37.81 -33.79
C GLN A 73 -28.59 37.90 -33.47
N SER A 74 -28.04 39.12 -33.54
CA SER A 74 -26.64 39.42 -33.21
C SER A 74 -26.22 38.85 -31.85
N THR A 75 -27.17 38.74 -30.91
CA THR A 75 -27.01 38.14 -29.59
C THR A 75 -26.38 36.74 -29.61
N ILE A 76 -26.88 35.80 -30.41
CA ILE A 76 -26.37 34.41 -30.43
C ILE A 76 -24.94 34.36 -31.00
N ARG A 77 -24.70 35.17 -32.04
CA ARG A 77 -23.36 35.29 -32.63
C ARG A 77 -22.38 35.88 -31.62
N THR A 78 -22.80 36.88 -30.85
CA THR A 78 -22.02 37.45 -29.75
C THR A 78 -21.72 36.41 -28.68
N GLU A 79 -22.72 35.64 -28.22
CA GLU A 79 -22.51 34.62 -27.19
C GLU A 79 -21.54 33.51 -27.60
N MET A 80 -21.63 33.03 -28.86
CA MET A 80 -20.68 32.04 -29.39
C MET A 80 -19.27 32.63 -29.57
N THR A 81 -19.17 33.90 -29.97
CA THR A 81 -17.89 34.61 -30.07
C THR A 81 -17.25 34.83 -28.69
N ASP A 82 -18.06 35.18 -27.68
CA ASP A 82 -17.60 35.34 -26.31
C ASP A 82 -17.18 34.00 -25.70
N LEU A 83 -17.88 32.90 -26.03
CA LEU A 83 -17.47 31.55 -25.66
C LEU A 83 -16.10 31.20 -26.25
N LEU A 84 -15.87 31.48 -27.54
CA LEU A 84 -14.59 31.28 -28.21
C LEU A 84 -13.47 32.11 -27.55
N ASN A 85 -13.72 33.39 -27.30
CA ASN A 85 -12.74 34.29 -26.69
C ASN A 85 -12.40 33.89 -25.25
N ARG A 86 -13.38 33.43 -24.46
CA ARG A 86 -13.14 32.89 -23.11
C ARG A 86 -12.30 31.61 -23.15
N ALA A 87 -12.54 30.73 -24.11
CA ALA A 87 -11.72 29.53 -24.28
C ALA A 87 -10.27 29.89 -24.62
N ILE A 88 -10.06 30.88 -25.49
CA ILE A 88 -8.71 31.40 -25.81
C ILE A 88 -8.06 32.04 -24.58
N ALA A 89 -8.78 32.87 -23.82
CA ALA A 89 -8.23 33.53 -22.63
C ALA A 89 -7.88 32.54 -21.51
N ALA A 90 -8.68 31.48 -21.34
CA ALA A 90 -8.41 30.40 -20.38
C ALA A 90 -7.15 29.59 -20.73
N SER A 91 -6.77 29.51 -22.01
CA SER A 91 -5.57 28.75 -22.44
C SER A 91 -4.24 29.25 -21.86
N GLY A 92 -4.17 30.51 -21.42
CA GLY A 92 -2.99 31.06 -20.75
C GLY A 92 -2.85 30.68 -19.27
N SER A 93 -3.94 30.28 -18.61
CA SER A 93 -3.97 29.99 -17.16
C SER A 93 -4.13 28.50 -16.85
N GLU A 94 -4.68 27.73 -17.78
CA GLU A 94 -5.11 26.32 -17.62
C GLU A 94 -4.13 25.30 -18.21
N ILE A 95 -2.83 25.63 -18.32
CA ILE A 95 -1.76 24.80 -18.93
C ILE A 95 -1.69 23.37 -18.35
N ARG A 96 -2.36 23.10 -17.21
CA ARG A 96 -2.41 21.80 -16.53
C ARG A 96 -3.48 20.84 -17.09
N CYS A 97 -4.35 21.30 -17.98
CA CYS A 97 -5.42 20.48 -18.58
C CYS A 97 -5.16 20.33 -20.10
N ASP A 98 -5.20 19.09 -20.62
CA ASP A 98 -4.95 18.78 -22.04
C ASP A 98 -6.04 19.33 -22.99
N ALA A 99 -5.85 19.26 -24.31
CA ALA A 99 -6.79 19.79 -25.32
C ALA A 99 -8.26 19.32 -25.16
N ASP A 100 -8.48 18.14 -24.57
CA ASP A 100 -9.80 17.61 -24.22
C ASP A 100 -10.58 18.54 -23.25
N PHE A 101 -9.87 19.37 -22.48
CA PHE A 101 -10.40 20.44 -21.65
C PHE A 101 -11.26 21.43 -22.43
N PHE A 102 -10.69 21.99 -23.52
CA PHE A 102 -11.36 23.04 -24.30
C PHE A 102 -12.57 22.45 -25.00
N ARG A 103 -12.43 21.25 -25.55
CA ARG A 103 -13.53 20.49 -26.13
C ARG A 103 -14.71 20.39 -25.16
N ASN A 104 -14.49 19.87 -23.95
CA ASN A 104 -15.56 19.67 -22.98
C ASN A 104 -16.20 21.02 -22.57
N ARG A 105 -15.39 22.06 -22.37
CA ARG A 105 -15.88 23.40 -22.00
C ARG A 105 -16.73 24.04 -23.10
N LEU A 106 -16.31 23.89 -24.35
CA LEU A 106 -17.04 24.42 -25.51
C LEU A 106 -18.34 23.65 -25.75
N ILE A 107 -18.34 22.33 -25.61
CA ILE A 107 -19.56 21.53 -25.68
C ILE A 107 -20.56 22.00 -24.61
N GLN A 108 -20.14 22.17 -23.36
CA GLN A 108 -21.03 22.67 -22.30
C GLN A 108 -21.52 24.09 -22.58
N GLY A 109 -20.66 24.98 -23.09
CA GLY A 109 -21.04 26.34 -23.47
C GLY A 109 -22.09 26.36 -24.60
N LEU A 110 -21.89 25.55 -25.63
CA LEU A 110 -22.83 25.39 -26.74
C LEU A 110 -24.17 24.80 -26.29
N GLN A 111 -24.14 23.81 -25.38
CA GLN A 111 -25.35 23.25 -24.78
C GLN A 111 -26.13 24.28 -23.97
N ASN A 112 -25.45 25.18 -23.25
CA ASN A 112 -26.09 26.27 -22.51
C ASN A 112 -26.76 27.28 -23.45
N ILE A 113 -26.06 27.69 -24.52
CA ILE A 113 -26.62 28.59 -25.55
C ILE A 113 -27.85 27.93 -26.20
N LYS A 114 -27.77 26.63 -26.55
CA LYS A 114 -28.89 25.86 -27.08
C LYS A 114 -30.07 25.81 -26.11
N ALA A 115 -29.82 25.57 -24.82
CA ALA A 115 -30.87 25.51 -23.81
C ALA A 115 -31.59 26.86 -23.68
N GLN A 116 -30.84 27.96 -23.62
CA GLN A 116 -31.39 29.31 -23.57
C GLN A 116 -32.23 29.64 -24.81
N LEU A 117 -31.74 29.30 -26.00
CA LEU A 117 -32.46 29.47 -27.26
C LEU A 117 -33.82 28.72 -27.27
N LEU A 118 -33.85 27.52 -26.68
CA LEU A 118 -35.03 26.68 -26.61
C LEU A 118 -35.93 26.99 -25.39
N GLY A 119 -35.56 27.95 -24.53
CA GLY A 119 -36.27 28.23 -23.28
C GLY A 119 -36.17 27.10 -22.24
N ASN A 120 -35.20 26.19 -22.40
CA ASN A 120 -34.93 25.09 -21.50
C ASN A 120 -33.99 25.52 -20.36
N GLN A 121 -34.03 24.79 -19.24
CA GLN A 121 -33.02 24.95 -18.19
C GLN A 121 -31.65 24.50 -18.70
N PRO A 122 -30.58 25.30 -18.48
CA PRO A 122 -29.22 24.90 -18.86
C PRO A 122 -28.81 23.62 -18.12
N PRO A 123 -28.06 22.71 -18.76
CA PRO A 123 -27.50 21.56 -18.07
C PRO A 123 -26.57 21.98 -16.91
N PRO A 124 -26.52 21.22 -15.82
CA PRO A 124 -25.61 21.51 -14.71
C PRO A 124 -24.16 21.35 -15.17
N LEU A 125 -23.30 22.27 -14.75
CA LEU A 125 -21.87 22.24 -15.08
C LEU A 125 -21.19 21.09 -14.33
N GLU A 126 -20.66 20.13 -15.09
CA GLU A 126 -19.89 19.02 -14.55
C GLU A 126 -18.48 19.53 -14.18
N PRO A 127 -18.07 19.42 -12.90
CA PRO A 127 -16.73 19.79 -12.49
C PRO A 127 -15.74 18.82 -13.14
N GLN A 128 -14.65 19.36 -13.66
CA GLN A 128 -13.62 18.56 -14.31
C GLN A 128 -12.34 18.58 -13.49
N LEU A 129 -11.72 17.41 -13.37
CA LEU A 129 -10.40 17.25 -12.76
C LEU A 129 -9.34 17.10 -13.83
N CYS A 130 -8.27 17.89 -13.72
CA CYS A 130 -7.13 17.81 -14.61
C CYS A 130 -5.97 17.08 -13.96
N THR A 131 -5.65 17.41 -12.70
CA THR A 131 -4.51 16.82 -12.00
C THR A 131 -4.84 16.58 -10.54
N VAL A 132 -4.35 15.46 -10.01
CA VAL A 132 -4.44 15.13 -8.59
C VAL A 132 -3.04 14.89 -8.04
N ILE A 133 -2.69 15.55 -6.93
CA ILE A 133 -1.37 15.47 -6.33
C ILE A 133 -1.51 15.11 -4.84
N PRO A 134 -0.99 13.96 -4.39
CA PRO A 134 -0.37 12.90 -5.19
C PRO A 134 -1.41 12.06 -5.95
N LEU A 135 -0.98 11.32 -6.99
CA LEU A 135 -1.84 10.42 -7.77
C LEU A 135 -2.27 9.16 -6.99
N ALA A 136 -1.57 8.84 -5.90
CA ALA A 136 -1.89 7.77 -4.97
C ALA A 136 -1.36 8.14 -3.58
N ILE A 137 -1.99 7.60 -2.54
CA ILE A 137 -1.56 7.74 -1.15
C ILE A 137 -0.74 6.51 -0.78
N ASP A 138 0.56 6.68 -0.51
CA ASP A 138 1.43 5.58 -0.13
C ASP A 138 1.56 5.45 1.40
N MET A 139 0.88 4.47 1.98
CA MET A 139 0.87 4.25 3.43
C MET A 139 2.22 3.79 4.00
N GLU A 140 3.24 3.49 3.17
CA GLU A 140 4.62 3.28 3.62
C GLU A 140 5.33 4.59 4.01
N LEU A 141 4.89 5.73 3.48
CA LEU A 141 5.45 7.03 3.83
C LEU A 141 5.09 7.43 5.26
N ASP A 142 5.99 8.18 5.89
CA ASP A 142 5.73 8.83 7.18
C ASP A 142 4.43 9.65 7.13
N PRO A 143 3.55 9.60 8.15
CA PRO A 143 2.30 10.36 8.17
C PRO A 143 2.48 11.86 7.86
N SER A 144 3.58 12.48 8.31
CA SER A 144 3.88 13.90 8.04
C SER A 144 4.13 14.22 6.56
N ARG A 145 4.36 13.19 5.73
CA ARG A 145 4.53 13.32 4.27
C ARG A 145 3.23 13.10 3.50
N ARG A 146 2.12 12.85 4.20
CA ARG A 146 0.81 12.48 3.64
C ARG A 146 -0.30 13.38 4.15
N ASN A 147 -0.05 14.69 4.25
CA ASN A 147 -0.96 15.59 4.96
C ASN A 147 -2.14 16.11 4.13
N LYS A 148 -2.08 16.01 2.80
CA LYS A 148 -3.16 16.49 1.93
C LYS A 148 -3.14 15.85 0.54
N ILE A 149 -4.27 15.91 -0.13
CA ILE A 149 -4.41 15.73 -1.58
C ILE A 149 -4.83 17.07 -2.17
N GLU A 150 -4.25 17.44 -3.29
CA GLU A 150 -4.62 18.62 -4.06
C GLU A 150 -5.26 18.21 -5.37
N PHE A 151 -6.39 18.83 -5.69
CA PHE A 151 -7.11 18.66 -6.94
C PHE A 151 -7.04 19.97 -7.70
N TYR A 152 -6.60 19.88 -8.95
CA TYR A 152 -6.58 20.99 -9.88
C TYR A 152 -7.59 20.68 -10.99
N GLY A 153 -8.43 21.65 -11.31
CA GLY A 153 -9.55 21.48 -12.22
C GLY A 153 -10.34 22.77 -12.35
N TYR A 154 -11.64 22.71 -12.61
CA TYR A 154 -12.49 23.90 -12.74
C TYR A 154 -13.96 23.62 -12.40
N ASP A 155 -14.73 24.70 -12.27
CA ASP A 155 -16.12 24.72 -11.82
C ASP A 155 -16.32 24.06 -10.43
N PHE A 156 -15.28 23.98 -9.62
CA PHE A 156 -15.38 23.42 -8.26
C PHE A 156 -16.35 24.25 -7.42
N ASP A 157 -16.27 25.58 -7.47
CA ASP A 157 -17.17 26.55 -6.80
C ASP A 157 -18.64 26.47 -7.23
N LYS A 158 -18.95 25.82 -8.35
CA LYS A 158 -20.31 25.70 -8.89
C LYS A 158 -20.90 24.31 -8.74
N ALA A 159 -20.09 23.32 -8.35
CA ALA A 159 -20.51 21.93 -8.25
C ALA A 159 -20.45 21.42 -6.80
N LYS A 160 -21.44 20.63 -6.39
CA LYS A 160 -21.39 19.89 -5.11
C LYS A 160 -20.68 18.56 -5.35
N ILE A 161 -19.40 18.51 -5.04
CA ILE A 161 -18.59 17.30 -5.13
C ILE A 161 -18.66 16.58 -3.78
N LYS A 162 -19.00 15.30 -3.80
CA LYS A 162 -18.88 14.40 -2.64
C LYS A 162 -17.55 13.67 -2.70
N VAL A 163 -16.92 13.50 -1.56
CA VAL A 163 -15.70 12.70 -1.41
C VAL A 163 -16.00 11.50 -0.52
N LEU A 164 -15.73 10.30 -1.02
CA LEU A 164 -15.99 9.05 -0.31
C LEU A 164 -14.67 8.30 -0.05
N LEU A 165 -14.54 7.72 1.14
CA LEU A 165 -13.48 6.77 1.47
C LEU A 165 -14.02 5.34 1.36
N GLU A 166 -13.38 4.50 0.56
CA GLU A 166 -13.59 3.06 0.60
C GLU A 166 -12.68 2.44 1.68
N ASN A 167 -13.29 1.79 2.67
CA ASN A 167 -12.60 1.16 3.78
C ASN A 167 -13.21 -0.23 4.07
N GLY A 168 -12.47 -1.30 3.78
CA GLY A 168 -12.95 -2.67 3.97
C GLY A 168 -14.22 -2.99 3.17
N GLY A 169 -14.46 -2.30 2.05
CA GLY A 169 -15.67 -2.43 1.22
C GLY A 169 -16.83 -1.50 1.61
N ALA A 170 -16.75 -0.79 2.73
CA ALA A 170 -17.72 0.23 3.10
C ALA A 170 -17.33 1.59 2.49
N LEU A 171 -18.32 2.37 2.04
CA LEU A 171 -18.15 3.74 1.59
C LEU A 171 -18.55 4.70 2.71
N THR A 172 -17.64 5.59 3.10
CA THR A 172 -17.88 6.63 4.11
C THR A 172 -17.75 8.01 3.47
N ASP A 173 -18.73 8.88 3.68
CA ASP A 173 -18.64 10.28 3.24
C ASP A 173 -17.63 11.04 4.11
N ILE A 174 -16.62 11.59 3.44
CA ILE A 174 -15.50 12.35 4.02
C ILE A 174 -15.42 13.77 3.43
N SER A 175 -16.51 14.24 2.81
CA SER A 175 -16.57 15.57 2.18
C SER A 175 -16.30 16.71 3.16
N SER A 176 -16.54 16.51 4.47
CA SER A 176 -16.24 17.50 5.51
C SER A 176 -14.75 17.81 5.69
N PHE A 177 -13.85 16.96 5.17
CA PHE A 177 -12.41 17.21 5.19
C PHE A 177 -11.89 17.88 3.92
N MET A 178 -12.78 18.16 2.97
CA MET A 178 -12.46 18.85 1.73
C MET A 178 -12.59 20.36 1.93
N ASP A 179 -11.60 21.10 1.46
CA ASP A 179 -11.64 22.54 1.33
C ASP A 179 -11.61 22.94 -0.15
N GLN A 180 -12.34 23.98 -0.49
CA GLN A 180 -12.56 24.43 -1.85
C GLN A 180 -12.39 25.95 -1.94
N PRO A 181 -11.14 26.43 -1.86
CA PRO A 181 -10.86 27.85 -1.75
C PRO A 181 -11.13 28.63 -3.05
N THR A 182 -11.11 27.96 -4.20
CA THR A 182 -11.23 28.63 -5.50
C THR A 182 -12.04 27.81 -6.50
N HIS A 183 -12.38 28.45 -7.62
CA HIS A 183 -12.96 27.81 -8.79
C HIS A 183 -12.11 26.65 -9.36
N TYR A 184 -10.78 26.72 -9.18
CA TYR A 184 -9.82 25.86 -9.89
C TYR A 184 -9.04 24.88 -9.00
N HIS A 185 -9.22 24.97 -7.69
CA HIS A 185 -8.42 24.22 -6.72
C HIS A 185 -9.25 23.78 -5.53
N MET A 186 -9.07 22.51 -5.15
CA MET A 186 -9.59 21.91 -3.92
C MET A 186 -8.47 21.16 -3.21
N THR A 187 -8.62 21.00 -1.91
CA THR A 187 -7.73 20.14 -1.11
C THR A 187 -8.53 19.21 -0.22
N LEU A 188 -8.00 18.01 0.01
CA LEU A 188 -8.52 17.09 1.01
C LEU A 188 -7.48 16.96 2.12
N ASN A 189 -7.86 17.27 3.35
CA ASN A 189 -6.98 17.18 4.50
C ASN A 189 -6.80 15.72 4.94
N LEU A 190 -5.56 15.26 4.99
CA LEU A 190 -5.14 13.94 5.48
C LEU A 190 -4.25 14.04 6.74
N GLY A 191 -4.03 15.25 7.27
CA GLY A 191 -3.20 15.50 8.45
C GLY A 191 -3.87 15.06 9.76
N GLY A 192 -3.34 15.53 10.90
CA GLY A 192 -3.74 15.06 12.23
C GLY A 192 -5.23 15.26 12.59
N ASN A 193 -5.93 16.18 11.94
CA ASN A 193 -7.37 16.41 12.06
C ASN A 193 -8.14 16.11 10.75
N GLY A 194 -7.49 15.42 9.81
CA GLY A 194 -8.03 15.09 8.50
C GLY A 194 -8.70 13.72 8.45
N VAL A 195 -8.79 13.18 7.24
CA VAL A 195 -9.33 11.83 6.98
C VAL A 195 -8.48 10.77 7.69
N ASN A 196 -9.12 9.94 8.51
CA ASN A 196 -8.46 8.83 9.19
C ASN A 196 -8.29 7.62 8.25
N LEU A 197 -7.07 7.40 7.75
CA LEU A 197 -6.73 6.27 6.89
C LEU A 197 -6.27 5.07 7.73
N THR A 198 -6.80 3.88 7.41
CA THR A 198 -6.51 2.64 8.14
C THR A 198 -5.88 1.58 7.22
N GLY A 199 -5.49 0.43 7.80
CA GLY A 199 -4.99 -0.72 7.04
C GLY A 199 -6.01 -1.32 6.05
N ALA A 200 -7.29 -0.97 6.17
CA ALA A 200 -8.37 -1.45 5.30
C ALA A 200 -8.82 -0.38 4.26
N SER A 201 -8.25 0.83 4.30
CA SER A 201 -8.57 1.89 3.35
C SER A 201 -7.97 1.58 1.97
N THR A 202 -8.77 1.64 0.90
CA THR A 202 -8.34 1.19 -0.44
C THR A 202 -8.36 2.30 -1.48
N ARG A 203 -9.33 3.22 -1.41
CA ARG A 203 -9.40 4.37 -2.33
C ARG A 203 -10.18 5.53 -1.76
N ILE A 204 -9.90 6.72 -2.31
CA ILE A 204 -10.74 7.90 -2.18
C ILE A 204 -11.44 8.11 -3.53
N ILE A 205 -12.75 8.37 -3.50
CA ILE A 205 -13.59 8.52 -4.69
C ILE A 205 -14.18 9.92 -4.67
N LEU A 206 -14.11 10.62 -5.80
CA LEU A 206 -14.84 11.87 -6.02
C LEU A 206 -16.10 11.55 -6.82
N GLN A 207 -17.23 12.05 -6.35
CA GLN A 207 -18.53 11.80 -6.92
C GLN A 207 -19.26 13.12 -7.20
N TRP A 208 -19.87 13.22 -8.37
CA TRP A 208 -20.74 14.33 -8.76
C TRP A 208 -22.01 13.76 -9.41
N ASN A 209 -23.18 14.25 -8.98
CA ASN A 209 -24.49 13.71 -9.39
C ASN A 209 -24.56 12.18 -9.28
N ASP A 210 -24.06 11.66 -8.17
CA ASP A 210 -23.97 10.23 -7.85
C ASP A 210 -23.15 9.38 -8.84
N ARG A 211 -22.42 10.03 -9.78
CA ARG A 211 -21.44 9.40 -10.68
C ARG A 211 -20.02 9.60 -10.17
N ASN A 212 -19.20 8.55 -10.20
CA ASN A 212 -17.78 8.67 -9.91
C ASN A 212 -17.10 9.48 -11.04
N ILE A 213 -16.38 10.53 -10.67
CA ILE A 213 -15.63 11.40 -11.61
C ILE A 213 -14.12 11.25 -11.46
N SER A 214 -13.63 10.79 -10.30
CA SER A 214 -12.22 10.47 -10.09
C SER A 214 -12.03 9.50 -8.92
N SER A 215 -10.87 8.84 -8.88
CA SER A 215 -10.48 8.00 -7.74
C SER A 215 -8.98 8.00 -7.53
N ILE A 216 -8.56 7.96 -6.27
CA ILE A 216 -7.18 7.96 -5.81
C ILE A 216 -6.94 6.68 -5.03
N GLY A 217 -5.96 5.88 -5.47
CA GLY A 217 -5.61 4.63 -4.80
C GLY A 217 -4.87 4.86 -3.48
N ILE A 218 -5.13 4.01 -2.49
CA ILE A 218 -4.39 3.95 -1.23
C ILE A 218 -3.53 2.69 -1.25
N LEU A 219 -2.22 2.86 -1.29
CA LEU A 219 -1.25 1.77 -1.29
C LEU A 219 -0.93 1.41 0.15
N GLN A 220 -1.34 0.22 0.57
CA GLN A 220 -1.11 -0.25 1.95
C GLN A 220 0.33 -0.67 2.18
N LYS A 221 0.79 -0.50 3.43
CA LYS A 221 2.13 -0.92 3.84
C LYS A 221 2.31 -2.41 3.55
N THR A 222 3.36 -2.75 2.81
CA THR A 222 3.61 -4.13 2.49
C THR A 222 4.16 -4.87 3.71
N THR A 223 3.62 -6.06 4.00
CA THR A 223 4.20 -6.92 5.04
C THR A 223 5.65 -7.25 4.64
N PRO A 224 6.65 -6.92 5.49
CA PRO A 224 8.06 -7.11 5.15
C PRO A 224 8.39 -8.59 5.03
N ILE A 225 9.49 -8.90 4.34
CA ILE A 225 10.01 -10.28 4.25
C ILE A 225 10.80 -10.57 5.52
N CYS A 226 10.67 -11.79 6.06
CA CYS A 226 11.35 -12.15 7.30
C CYS A 226 12.87 -12.11 7.14
N GLU A 227 13.54 -11.37 8.01
CA GLU A 227 15.00 -11.26 7.99
C GLU A 227 15.67 -12.58 8.40
N VAL A 228 16.81 -12.88 7.77
CA VAL A 228 17.71 -13.96 8.15
C VAL A 228 19.08 -13.36 8.45
N LYS A 229 19.63 -13.65 9.62
CA LYS A 229 20.95 -13.17 10.05
C LYS A 229 21.74 -14.27 10.72
N THR A 230 23.06 -14.19 10.66
CA THR A 230 23.95 -15.07 11.41
C THR A 230 24.57 -14.28 12.56
N SER A 231 24.51 -14.81 13.78
CA SER A 231 25.11 -14.17 14.95
C SER A 231 26.65 -14.17 14.86
N THR A 232 27.28 -13.15 15.43
CA THR A 232 28.74 -13.09 15.54
C THR A 232 29.20 -13.58 16.91
N ASN A 233 29.94 -14.69 16.93
CA ASN A 233 30.74 -15.24 18.03
C ASN A 233 30.18 -15.00 19.45
N ILE A 234 29.12 -15.72 19.80
CA ILE A 234 28.51 -15.68 21.13
C ILE A 234 29.46 -16.41 22.11
N SER A 235 29.92 -15.69 23.14
CA SER A 235 30.76 -16.27 24.18
C SER A 235 29.92 -17.12 25.14
N ILE A 236 30.38 -18.33 25.44
CA ILE A 236 29.69 -19.27 26.33
C ILE A 236 30.57 -19.50 27.57
N SER A 237 29.95 -19.42 28.75
CA SER A 237 30.65 -19.72 30.00
C SER A 237 30.99 -21.22 30.07
N PRO A 238 32.12 -21.60 30.70
CA PRO A 238 32.43 -23.01 30.94
C PRO A 238 31.31 -23.70 31.73
N ILE A 239 31.06 -24.97 31.40
CA ILE A 239 30.01 -25.78 32.02
C ILE A 239 30.71 -26.91 32.79
N SER A 240 30.48 -26.98 34.09
CA SER A 240 30.95 -28.07 34.95
C SER A 240 29.82 -29.07 35.19
N PHE A 241 30.15 -30.35 35.15
CA PHE A 241 29.23 -31.46 35.38
C PHE A 241 29.91 -32.55 36.20
N MET A 242 29.26 -32.96 37.29
CA MET A 242 29.63 -34.10 38.12
C MET A 242 28.59 -35.21 37.92
N PRO A 243 28.94 -36.33 37.27
CA PRO A 243 28.01 -37.42 37.08
C PRO A 243 27.62 -38.07 38.42
N PRO A 244 26.35 -38.47 38.59
CA PRO A 244 25.93 -39.20 39.78
C PRO A 244 26.53 -40.61 39.78
N ARG A 245 26.62 -41.20 40.98
CA ARG A 245 26.97 -42.61 41.14
C ARG A 245 25.94 -43.52 40.50
N VAL A 246 26.40 -44.57 39.85
CA VAL A 246 25.57 -45.67 39.36
C VAL A 246 26.14 -47.01 39.82
N GLY A 247 25.28 -48.01 40.02
CA GLY A 247 25.71 -49.37 40.39
C GLY A 247 26.18 -49.55 41.84
N SER A 248 26.88 -50.67 42.06
CA SER A 248 27.49 -51.10 43.32
C SER A 248 29.01 -50.96 43.24
N GLY A 249 29.67 -50.61 44.33
CA GLY A 249 31.10 -50.25 44.47
C GLY A 249 31.25 -49.39 45.73
N ASP A 250 32.44 -48.96 46.11
CA ASP A 250 32.54 -47.87 47.09
C ASP A 250 32.38 -46.50 46.40
N LYS A 251 33.03 -45.43 46.87
CA LYS A 251 32.97 -44.11 46.23
C LYS A 251 34.33 -43.65 45.74
N GLU A 252 35.37 -44.46 45.88
CA GLU A 252 36.77 -44.10 45.80
C GLU A 252 37.42 -44.95 44.70
N PHE A 253 38.17 -44.32 43.78
CA PHE A 253 38.85 -45.05 42.71
C PHE A 253 40.22 -45.62 43.14
N ASP A 254 40.86 -45.06 44.19
CA ASP A 254 42.13 -45.47 44.83
C ASP A 254 43.27 -45.80 43.83
N GLY A 255 43.36 -45.05 42.72
CA GLY A 255 44.38 -45.23 41.68
C GLY A 255 44.12 -46.38 40.69
N ASN A 256 42.93 -46.99 40.68
CA ASN A 256 42.58 -48.15 39.84
C ASN A 256 41.87 -47.76 38.52
N GLY A 257 42.19 -46.59 37.97
CA GLY A 257 41.37 -45.88 36.99
C GLY A 257 40.74 -44.65 37.64
N PRO A 258 39.78 -43.95 37.01
CA PRO A 258 38.81 -44.49 36.07
C PRO A 258 39.17 -44.41 34.58
N ASP A 259 38.57 -45.32 33.80
CA ASP A 259 38.35 -45.09 32.36
C ASP A 259 37.24 -44.02 32.19
N ILE A 260 37.64 -42.86 31.69
CA ILE A 260 36.77 -41.71 31.44
C ILE A 260 36.30 -41.72 29.99
N TYR A 261 35.00 -41.50 29.80
CA TYR A 261 34.39 -41.20 28.52
C TYR A 261 33.44 -40.01 28.65
N CYS A 262 33.62 -39.00 27.80
CA CYS A 262 32.81 -37.79 27.78
C CYS A 262 32.32 -37.48 26.37
N THR A 263 31.07 -37.01 26.24
CA THR A 263 30.53 -36.47 24.99
C THR A 263 29.82 -35.15 25.24
N VAL A 264 29.89 -34.26 24.26
CA VAL A 264 29.20 -32.97 24.26
C VAL A 264 28.43 -32.84 22.96
N LYS A 265 27.13 -32.57 23.04
CA LYS A 265 26.25 -32.33 21.90
C LYS A 265 25.53 -31.00 22.03
N LEU A 266 25.48 -30.21 20.96
CA LEU A 266 24.68 -29.00 20.88
C LEU A 266 23.35 -29.29 20.19
N LEU A 267 22.23 -29.02 20.87
CA LEU A 267 20.89 -29.23 20.37
C LEU A 267 20.24 -27.89 20.01
N ASN A 268 19.79 -27.75 18.77
CA ASN A 268 18.95 -26.63 18.35
C ASN A 268 17.48 -26.95 18.65
N LEU A 269 16.89 -26.26 19.63
CA LEU A 269 15.49 -26.41 20.02
C LEU A 269 14.59 -25.32 19.44
N GLY A 270 15.10 -24.56 18.45
CA GLY A 270 14.35 -23.55 17.71
C GLY A 270 14.37 -22.18 18.37
N ASN A 271 14.06 -22.06 19.66
CA ASN A 271 14.17 -20.78 20.38
C ASN A 271 15.41 -20.69 21.28
N HIS A 272 16.08 -21.80 21.56
CA HIS A 272 17.31 -21.85 22.35
C HIS A 272 18.22 -22.99 21.89
N VAL A 273 19.48 -22.93 22.33
CA VAL A 273 20.46 -24.00 22.14
C VAL A 273 20.86 -24.56 23.49
N ASP A 274 20.81 -25.88 23.59
CA ASP A 274 21.28 -26.61 24.76
C ASP A 274 22.59 -27.34 24.47
N ALA A 275 23.49 -27.33 25.45
CA ALA A 275 24.62 -28.24 25.51
C ALA A 275 24.23 -29.45 26.37
N VAL A 276 24.37 -30.65 25.80
CA VAL A 276 24.16 -31.93 26.46
C VAL A 276 25.51 -32.57 26.68
N ILE A 277 25.92 -32.69 27.94
CA ILE A 277 27.19 -33.26 28.37
C ILE A 277 26.88 -34.60 29.01
N TYR A 278 27.43 -35.68 28.45
CA TYR A 278 27.40 -37.01 29.06
C TYR A 278 28.82 -37.36 29.52
N MET A 279 28.92 -37.91 30.73
CA MET A 279 30.18 -38.39 31.28
C MET A 279 29.95 -39.77 31.90
N SER A 280 30.93 -40.66 31.71
CA SER A 280 31.06 -41.93 32.40
C SER A 280 32.49 -42.04 32.92
N ALA A 281 32.63 -42.42 34.18
CA ALA A 281 33.88 -42.78 34.84
C ALA A 281 33.68 -44.17 35.44
N LYS A 282 34.55 -45.12 35.11
CA LYS A 282 34.42 -46.50 35.60
C LYS A 282 35.78 -47.03 36.01
N GLU A 283 35.85 -47.63 37.19
CA GLU A 283 37.03 -48.38 37.64
C GLU A 283 37.40 -49.51 36.69
N THR A 284 38.69 -49.85 36.76
CA THR A 284 39.28 -50.90 35.94
C THR A 284 39.66 -52.15 36.74
N GLU A 285 39.61 -52.10 38.07
CA GLU A 285 39.90 -53.21 39.01
C GLU A 285 38.77 -53.42 40.05
N ASP A 286 38.92 -54.38 40.98
CA ASP A 286 37.84 -55.01 41.78
C ASP A 286 37.13 -54.09 42.81
N ASP A 287 35.98 -53.55 42.40
CA ASP A 287 34.75 -53.21 43.16
C ASP A 287 33.77 -52.40 42.28
N TRP A 288 34.24 -52.00 41.09
CA TRP A 288 33.48 -51.55 39.93
C TRP A 288 32.69 -50.26 40.15
N THR A 289 33.23 -49.36 40.97
CA THR A 289 32.73 -48.00 41.16
C THR A 289 32.55 -47.33 39.81
N GLU A 290 31.35 -46.76 39.63
CA GLU A 290 30.95 -46.14 38.37
C GLU A 290 30.19 -44.84 38.65
N ALA A 291 30.61 -43.77 37.99
CA ALA A 291 29.90 -42.50 37.92
C ALA A 291 29.41 -42.31 36.49
N ARG A 292 28.11 -42.08 36.30
CA ARG A 292 27.55 -41.88 34.96
C ARG A 292 26.33 -40.99 34.98
N GLY A 293 26.27 -40.05 34.05
CA GLY A 293 25.05 -39.31 33.79
C GLY A 293 25.15 -38.31 32.66
N THR A 294 24.07 -37.54 32.52
CA THR A 294 23.94 -36.50 31.51
C THR A 294 23.47 -35.21 32.17
N GLN A 295 24.12 -34.10 31.85
CA GLN A 295 23.66 -32.74 32.16
C GLN A 295 23.26 -32.02 30.87
N GLN A 296 22.10 -31.37 30.91
CA GLN A 296 21.62 -30.49 29.85
C GLN A 296 21.66 -29.05 30.38
N SER A 297 22.19 -28.11 29.59
CA SER A 297 22.30 -26.71 29.98
C SER A 297 22.03 -25.80 28.80
N THR A 298 21.13 -24.83 28.98
CA THR A 298 20.86 -23.81 27.96
C THR A 298 22.01 -22.83 27.87
N ILE A 299 22.63 -22.79 26.71
CA ILE A 299 23.82 -21.95 26.44
C ILE A 299 23.49 -20.70 25.64
N TYR A 300 22.33 -20.67 24.98
CA TYR A 300 21.89 -19.50 24.23
C TYR A 300 20.36 -19.46 24.10
N GLN A 301 19.78 -18.28 24.25
CA GLN A 301 18.36 -18.01 24.09
C GLN A 301 18.19 -16.95 22.99
N ALA A 302 17.37 -17.23 21.98
CA ALA A 302 17.04 -16.25 20.95
C ALA A 302 16.07 -15.20 21.49
N ASP A 303 16.22 -13.96 21.01
CA ASP A 303 15.31 -12.86 21.31
C ASP A 303 13.88 -13.17 20.83
N PRO A 304 12.85 -12.62 21.50
CA PRO A 304 11.47 -12.75 21.04
C PRO A 304 11.30 -12.33 19.56
N GLY A 305 10.55 -13.13 18.80
CA GLY A 305 10.33 -12.91 17.37
C GLY A 305 11.43 -13.45 16.46
N TRP A 306 12.45 -14.13 17.02
CA TRP A 306 13.48 -14.85 16.26
C TRP A 306 13.45 -16.34 16.56
N GLN A 307 13.82 -17.13 15.56
CA GLN A 307 13.99 -18.57 15.65
C GLN A 307 15.37 -18.95 15.13
N ILE A 308 16.06 -19.79 15.89
CA ILE A 308 17.31 -20.45 15.52
C ILE A 308 17.00 -21.52 14.49
N THR A 309 17.46 -21.33 13.27
CA THR A 309 17.30 -22.31 12.19
C THR A 309 18.46 -23.29 12.14
N GLU A 310 19.65 -22.87 12.59
CA GLU A 310 20.88 -23.64 12.46
C GLU A 310 21.94 -23.22 13.49
N ILE A 311 22.74 -24.20 13.96
CA ILE A 311 24.00 -23.96 14.67
C ILE A 311 25.13 -24.04 13.64
N VAL A 312 25.90 -22.97 13.50
CA VAL A 312 26.90 -22.83 12.42
C VAL A 312 28.23 -23.45 12.84
N GLY A 313 28.38 -24.75 12.56
CA GLY A 313 29.60 -25.50 12.79
C GLY A 313 29.35 -26.93 13.26
N PRO A 314 30.41 -27.65 13.67
CA PRO A 314 30.26 -28.97 14.29
C PRO A 314 29.50 -28.87 15.61
N VAL A 315 28.56 -29.79 15.83
CA VAL A 315 27.67 -29.81 17.00
C VAL A 315 27.97 -30.93 17.99
N GLU A 316 28.97 -31.77 17.73
CA GLU A 316 29.34 -32.88 18.62
C GLU A 316 30.85 -32.94 18.85
N SER A 317 31.25 -33.38 20.04
CA SER A 317 32.62 -33.76 20.40
C SER A 317 32.60 -34.91 21.40
N SER A 318 33.65 -35.73 21.40
CA SER A 318 33.86 -36.77 22.39
C SER A 318 35.33 -36.85 22.77
N TYR A 319 35.58 -37.34 23.98
CA TYR A 319 36.92 -37.60 24.49
C TYR A 319 36.91 -38.83 25.40
N SER A 320 38.01 -39.58 25.39
CA SER A 320 38.18 -40.75 26.25
C SER A 320 39.63 -40.91 26.64
N TYR A 321 39.89 -41.22 27.89
CA TYR A 321 41.23 -41.54 28.40
C TYR A 321 41.11 -42.35 29.70
N ARG A 322 42.24 -42.86 30.19
CA ARG A 322 42.34 -43.48 31.50
C ARG A 322 43.05 -42.51 32.44
N ASP A 323 42.39 -42.15 33.52
CA ASP A 323 43.00 -41.42 34.61
C ASP A 323 43.85 -42.38 35.47
N ASN A 324 45.05 -41.96 35.86
CA ASN A 324 45.99 -42.78 36.64
C ASN A 324 46.67 -41.99 37.77
N ASP A 325 46.20 -40.78 38.06
CA ASP A 325 46.70 -39.97 39.18
C ASP A 325 45.57 -39.14 39.80
N HIS A 326 45.91 -38.31 40.80
CA HIS A 326 44.93 -37.45 41.48
C HIS A 326 44.98 -35.99 41.03
N GLU A 327 45.55 -35.71 39.84
CA GLU A 327 45.72 -34.37 39.30
C GLU A 327 44.58 -33.98 38.33
N LEU A 328 44.49 -32.69 38.04
CA LEU A 328 43.53 -32.21 37.03
C LEU A 328 44.09 -32.42 35.63
N ASP A 329 43.40 -33.23 34.83
CA ASP A 329 43.74 -33.43 33.44
C ASP A 329 43.13 -32.39 32.52
N LYS A 330 43.90 -31.92 31.53
CA LYS A 330 43.43 -30.93 30.56
C LYS A 330 43.74 -31.35 29.13
N PHE A 331 42.69 -31.46 28.32
CA PHE A 331 42.79 -31.88 26.92
C PHE A 331 42.18 -30.85 25.97
N ALA A 332 42.78 -30.70 24.79
CA ALA A 332 42.18 -29.93 23.71
C ALA A 332 40.91 -30.63 23.22
N GLY A 333 39.84 -29.85 23.00
CA GLY A 333 38.60 -30.36 22.44
C GLY A 333 38.61 -30.38 20.91
N THR A 334 37.54 -30.95 20.36
CA THR A 334 37.21 -30.88 18.95
C THR A 334 35.79 -30.33 18.79
N GLY A 335 35.41 -29.96 17.57
CA GLY A 335 34.04 -29.57 17.27
C GLY A 335 33.55 -28.36 18.09
N PRO A 336 32.44 -28.46 18.84
CA PRO A 336 31.94 -27.38 19.68
C PRO A 336 32.80 -27.13 20.93
N VAL A 337 33.71 -28.03 21.28
CA VAL A 337 34.51 -27.94 22.51
C VAL A 337 35.90 -27.37 22.21
N GLN A 338 36.29 -26.34 22.97
CA GLN A 338 37.65 -25.81 22.97
C GLN A 338 38.57 -26.64 23.87
N THR A 339 38.11 -27.00 25.07
CA THR A 339 38.93 -27.68 26.07
C THR A 339 38.05 -28.52 27.00
N TYR A 340 38.54 -29.71 27.34
CA TYR A 340 38.05 -30.52 28.44
C TYR A 340 39.01 -30.40 29.63
N THR A 341 38.47 -30.29 30.83
CA THR A 341 39.22 -30.41 32.08
C THR A 341 38.54 -31.44 32.95
N PHE A 342 39.22 -32.52 33.28
CA PHE A 342 38.68 -33.63 34.05
C PHE A 342 39.33 -33.70 35.43
N MET A 343 38.53 -34.13 36.40
CA MET A 343 38.98 -34.76 37.63
C MET A 343 38.36 -36.15 37.58
N GLY A 344 39.14 -37.21 37.37
CA GLY A 344 38.63 -38.57 37.37
C GLY A 344 38.70 -39.17 38.76
N ASP A 345 39.93 -39.25 39.29
CA ASP A 345 40.29 -39.74 40.62
C ASP A 345 40.84 -38.56 41.47
N GLY A 346 40.29 -38.36 42.66
CA GLY A 346 40.65 -37.30 43.60
C GLY A 346 41.21 -37.87 44.89
N LYS A 347 41.15 -37.12 46.00
CA LYS A 347 41.50 -37.67 47.32
C LYS A 347 40.23 -37.88 48.13
N GLY A 348 40.00 -39.10 48.62
CA GLY A 348 38.77 -39.45 49.34
C GLY A 348 37.58 -39.52 48.37
N ASP A 349 36.37 -39.82 48.88
CA ASP A 349 35.12 -40.01 48.09
C ASP A 349 35.10 -39.27 46.74
N ASP A 350 35.37 -39.98 45.65
CA ASP A 350 35.43 -39.41 44.30
C ASP A 350 34.05 -39.26 43.68
N VAL A 351 33.28 -40.35 43.70
CA VAL A 351 31.97 -40.34 43.08
C VAL A 351 30.99 -39.54 43.93
N GLY A 352 30.55 -38.42 43.36
CA GLY A 352 29.65 -37.47 44.00
C GLY A 352 30.36 -36.37 44.80
N SER A 353 31.70 -36.31 44.77
CA SER A 353 32.46 -35.19 45.34
C SER A 353 33.54 -34.64 44.40
N ASN A 354 34.43 -35.49 43.88
CA ASN A 354 35.58 -35.05 43.08
C ASN A 354 35.40 -35.29 41.59
N THR A 355 34.86 -36.44 41.17
CA THR A 355 34.81 -36.84 39.75
C THR A 355 33.93 -35.90 38.94
N ASN A 356 34.53 -35.09 38.07
CA ASN A 356 33.79 -34.12 37.27
C ASN A 356 34.50 -33.77 35.95
N VAL A 357 33.74 -33.16 35.05
CA VAL A 357 34.26 -32.52 33.84
C VAL A 357 33.87 -31.06 33.81
N THR A 358 34.82 -30.20 33.45
CA THR A 358 34.57 -28.82 33.04
C THR A 358 34.85 -28.68 31.54
N VAL A 359 33.81 -28.32 30.80
CA VAL A 359 33.85 -28.14 29.34
C VAL A 359 33.87 -26.66 29.03
N LYS A 360 34.91 -26.22 28.30
CA LYS A 360 34.96 -24.89 27.69
C LYS A 360 34.57 -25.00 26.22
N LEU A 361 33.48 -24.36 25.83
CA LEU A 361 32.99 -24.36 24.44
C LEU A 361 33.71 -23.31 23.58
N ASN A 362 33.78 -23.59 22.28
CA ASN A 362 34.10 -22.58 21.27
C ASN A 362 32.98 -21.53 21.22
N ALA A 363 33.28 -20.35 20.67
CA ALA A 363 32.25 -19.32 20.48
C ALA A 363 31.12 -19.85 19.59
N LEU A 364 29.89 -19.72 20.06
CA LEU A 364 28.71 -20.19 19.35
C LEU A 364 28.35 -19.22 18.21
N ARG A 365 27.94 -19.77 17.08
CA ARG A 365 27.35 -19.02 15.97
C ARG A 365 26.06 -19.69 15.57
N VAL A 366 25.00 -18.93 15.38
CA VAL A 366 23.68 -19.44 14.98
C VAL A 366 23.11 -18.63 13.83
N THR A 367 22.34 -19.28 12.98
CA THR A 367 21.50 -18.61 11.98
C THR A 367 20.12 -18.39 12.60
N LEU A 368 19.66 -17.14 12.57
CA LEU A 368 18.39 -16.68 13.11
C LEU A 368 17.47 -16.23 11.98
N LYS A 369 16.20 -16.60 12.08
CA LYS A 369 15.14 -16.17 11.18
C LYS A 369 14.04 -15.48 11.97
N GLN A 370 13.59 -14.34 11.49
CA GLN A 370 12.46 -13.63 12.07
C GLN A 370 11.15 -14.42 11.86
N THR A 371 10.30 -14.49 12.89
CA THR A 371 9.06 -15.29 12.88
C THR A 371 7.79 -14.46 13.03
N GLY A 372 7.88 -13.17 13.33
CA GLY A 372 6.72 -12.29 13.56
C GLY A 372 6.64 -11.12 12.60
N ASN A 373 5.40 -10.71 12.26
CA ASN A 373 5.08 -9.52 11.47
C ASN A 373 5.74 -9.45 10.08
N CYS A 374 6.06 -10.60 9.50
CA CYS A 374 6.76 -10.72 8.22
C CYS A 374 6.23 -11.91 7.40
N VAL A 375 6.45 -11.88 6.08
CA VAL A 375 6.17 -13.00 5.18
C VAL A 375 7.43 -13.85 5.03
N THR A 376 7.31 -15.15 5.25
CA THR A 376 8.44 -16.07 5.12
C THR A 376 8.77 -16.36 3.65
N ASP A 377 10.04 -16.63 3.36
CA ASP A 377 10.50 -17.07 2.03
C ASP A 377 9.73 -18.28 1.48
N VAL A 378 9.35 -19.21 2.36
CA VAL A 378 8.57 -20.40 2.00
C VAL A 378 7.17 -20.01 1.53
N ALA A 379 6.52 -19.08 2.24
CA ALA A 379 5.21 -18.56 1.82
C ALA A 379 5.30 -17.86 0.47
N ILE A 380 6.36 -17.08 0.23
CA ILE A 380 6.60 -16.43 -1.07
C ILE A 380 6.85 -17.45 -2.18
N LYS A 381 7.73 -18.45 -1.95
CA LYS A 381 8.01 -19.52 -2.93
C LYS A 381 6.77 -20.35 -3.25
N ASN A 382 5.94 -20.66 -2.25
CA ASN A 382 4.66 -21.34 -2.46
C ASN A 382 3.69 -20.46 -3.26
N ALA A 383 3.55 -19.19 -2.91
CA ALA A 383 2.71 -18.26 -3.65
C ALA A 383 3.17 -18.09 -5.11
N LEU A 384 4.49 -18.09 -5.37
CA LEU A 384 5.06 -18.13 -6.72
C LEU A 384 4.69 -19.43 -7.45
N LYS A 385 4.93 -20.59 -6.82
CA LYS A 385 4.63 -21.91 -7.38
C LYS A 385 3.16 -22.06 -7.77
N PHE A 386 2.25 -21.55 -6.94
CA PHE A 386 0.81 -21.61 -7.16
C PHE A 386 0.23 -20.41 -7.93
N LYS A 387 1.09 -19.51 -8.45
CA LYS A 387 0.68 -18.30 -9.20
C LYS A 387 -0.32 -17.41 -8.44
N LEU A 388 -0.19 -17.32 -7.12
CA LEU A 388 -1.07 -16.57 -6.23
C LEU A 388 -0.66 -15.08 -6.12
N LEU A 389 0.45 -14.68 -6.73
CA LEU A 389 0.97 -13.31 -6.67
C LEU A 389 0.57 -12.53 -7.92
N THR A 390 0.05 -11.32 -7.73
CA THR A 390 -0.20 -10.39 -8.85
C THR A 390 1.12 -9.91 -9.47
N PRO A 391 1.13 -9.48 -10.74
CA PRO A 391 2.34 -8.95 -11.39
C PRO A 391 3.00 -7.80 -10.61
N ASN A 392 2.19 -6.90 -10.03
CA ASN A 392 2.68 -5.80 -9.21
C ASN A 392 3.37 -6.30 -7.94
N ARG A 393 2.78 -7.30 -7.26
CA ARG A 393 3.39 -7.90 -6.07
C ARG A 393 4.69 -8.64 -6.39
N LEU A 394 4.75 -9.27 -7.56
CA LEU A 394 5.93 -9.95 -8.07
C LEU A 394 7.10 -8.96 -8.31
N ASN A 395 6.82 -7.84 -8.97
CA ASN A 395 7.81 -6.79 -9.24
C ASN A 395 8.32 -6.16 -7.95
N HIS A 396 7.45 -5.93 -6.97
CA HIS A 396 7.82 -5.46 -5.64
C HIS A 396 8.80 -6.43 -4.94
N ILE A 397 8.48 -7.74 -4.95
CA ILE A 397 9.37 -8.76 -4.36
C ILE A 397 10.72 -8.81 -5.11
N ARG A 398 10.75 -8.62 -6.45
CA ARG A 398 12.02 -8.55 -7.21
C ARG A 398 12.91 -7.40 -6.77
N GLN A 399 12.31 -6.24 -6.47
CA GLN A 399 13.05 -5.05 -6.04
C GLN A 399 13.63 -5.23 -4.63
N ILE A 400 12.89 -5.88 -3.73
CA ILE A 400 13.26 -6.00 -2.31
C ILE A 400 14.17 -7.20 -2.05
N ASN A 401 13.90 -8.35 -2.67
CA ASN A 401 14.67 -9.57 -2.47
C ASN A 401 14.72 -10.42 -3.75
N PRO A 402 15.58 -10.06 -4.72
CA PRO A 402 15.64 -10.73 -6.03
C PRO A 402 15.98 -12.23 -5.93
N ARG A 403 16.65 -12.66 -4.85
CA ARG A 403 17.03 -14.06 -4.60
C ARG A 403 15.84 -15.00 -4.42
N LEU A 404 14.65 -14.48 -4.11
CA LEU A 404 13.44 -15.31 -3.96
C LEU A 404 12.79 -15.69 -5.28
N ILE A 405 13.17 -15.01 -6.37
CA ILE A 405 12.53 -15.14 -7.69
C ILE A 405 13.46 -15.83 -8.69
N THR A 406 14.77 -15.81 -8.46
CA THR A 406 15.69 -16.63 -9.24
C THR A 406 15.51 -18.12 -8.90
N PRO A 407 15.40 -19.01 -9.90
CA PRO A 407 15.53 -20.44 -9.66
C PRO A 407 16.89 -20.69 -8.99
N THR A 408 16.90 -21.37 -7.85
CA THR A 408 18.12 -21.98 -7.33
C THR A 408 18.65 -22.92 -8.42
N GLN A 409 19.83 -22.61 -8.95
CA GLN A 409 20.57 -23.48 -9.86
C GLN A 409 20.89 -24.81 -9.20
#